data_AF-A0A9P7GQS9-F1
#
_entry.id   AF-A0A9P7GQS9-F1
#
_cell.length_a   1.000
_cell.length_b   1.000
_cell.length_c   1.000
_cell.angle_alpha   90.00
_cell.angle_beta   90.00
_cell.angle_gamma   90.00
#
_symmetry.space_group_name_H-M   'P 1'
#
loop_
_entity.id
_entity.type
_entity.pdbx_description
1 polymer ?
#
loop_
_entity_poly.entity_id
_entity_poly.type
_entity_poly.pdbx_seq_one_letter_code
_entity_poly.pdbx_strand_id
1 'polypeptide(L)'
;MDKFLAPHTPEAAAHTHLSENWFNWDLDHPSLNETLVAGCASYRAFDRYLSGADLFLLPRNRAELESILKRYSYDVIHNAIAKSRSTLQPGGYSRTISHTLSSYSSNLQRKVVWADMLAFTALLITAVGLGDTLASPFQVALQASNPNFLDKKWTSEGLEITQGLIVILSALLVPPTYHAFYTSRHDNDPKLPRTPNEIYDLNRQVTAKMKEVFTSKGIAVVPSLGNNDVWRPNSITNEFSQIWDAFIPFPHHQVFQRGAYFSVEVIPDHVAVISLNTMYFYDSNKVVGGCGFHDRNDPGNLQLDWLEVQLKSYRNRDMQFSFVEAIDLEFASVKARSKKGPLSLYDTLLNEFSAIPTKPKDVNYSDYAVVNTAPPVVPNPYLPSFRVFAYNVTGTEIRIRKQPRTTGKRKHGHHRGDHGDKDAHCRTPENQETWKCFLNETWYSDPESPSRSNKLWTPLGYAQYFIPDLENANKTHRPKFTLEYLTFPPRLLHPPTADGETDKFHYPIPPQYLPKSLQEPRVTESSKYAPYQMVDLTIPSWVELAQKLGAGEDKKLRKRFRKYMYMGGEEG
;
A
#
# COMPACT_ATOMS: atom_id res chain seq x y z
N MET A 1 10.80 -8.34 26.61
CA MET A 1 9.69 -9.26 26.95
C MET A 1 9.62 -9.61 28.44
N ASP A 2 10.76 -9.68 29.11
CA ASP A 2 11.01 -10.39 30.38
C ASP A 2 10.13 -9.98 31.56
N LYS A 3 9.70 -8.72 31.62
CA LYS A 3 8.73 -8.26 32.63
C LYS A 3 7.39 -8.99 32.51
N PHE A 4 6.91 -9.34 31.32
CA PHE A 4 5.61 -9.97 31.11
C PHE A 4 5.75 -11.49 30.97
N LEU A 5 6.42 -11.94 29.90
CA LEU A 5 6.70 -13.36 29.64
C LEU A 5 8.22 -13.54 29.54
N ALA A 6 8.82 -14.08 30.61
CA ALA A 6 10.25 -14.39 30.68
C ALA A 6 10.58 -15.70 29.93
N PRO A 7 11.85 -15.96 29.56
CA PRO A 7 12.23 -17.15 28.78
C PRO A 7 11.83 -18.51 29.38
N HIS A 8 11.60 -18.58 30.69
CA HIS A 8 11.13 -19.79 31.40
C HIS A 8 9.61 -19.96 31.43
N THR A 9 8.83 -19.07 30.79
CA THR A 9 7.36 -19.18 30.75
C THR A 9 6.91 -20.19 29.70
N PRO A 10 5.78 -20.90 29.91
CA PRO A 10 5.22 -21.81 28.91
C PRO A 10 4.97 -21.14 27.56
N GLU A 11 4.58 -19.88 27.56
CA GLU A 11 4.36 -19.07 26.36
C GLU A 11 5.67 -18.81 25.59
N ALA A 12 6.77 -18.49 26.29
CA ALA A 12 8.07 -18.31 25.67
C ALA A 12 8.64 -19.63 25.13
N ALA A 13 8.59 -20.71 25.92
CA ALA A 13 9.02 -22.03 25.48
C ALA A 13 8.22 -22.53 24.26
N ALA A 14 6.91 -22.28 24.24
CA ALA A 14 6.04 -22.56 23.10
C ALA A 14 6.42 -21.73 21.86
N HIS A 15 6.74 -20.44 22.02
CA HIS A 15 7.21 -19.59 20.92
C HIS A 15 8.55 -20.05 20.35
N THR A 16 9.53 -20.35 21.20
CA THR A 16 10.84 -20.91 20.79
C THR A 16 10.66 -22.21 20.02
N HIS A 17 9.93 -23.19 20.57
CA HIS A 17 9.73 -24.49 19.94
C HIS A 17 9.06 -24.39 18.56
N LEU A 18 8.01 -23.56 18.42
CA LEU A 18 7.32 -23.31 17.13
C LEU A 18 8.18 -22.53 16.12
N SER A 19 9.15 -21.74 16.58
CA SER A 19 10.04 -20.97 15.71
C SER A 19 11.22 -21.79 15.21
N GLU A 20 11.79 -22.65 16.07
CA GLU A 20 12.92 -23.52 15.73
C GLU A 20 12.47 -24.73 14.89
N ASN A 21 11.38 -25.39 15.29
CA ASN A 21 10.86 -26.61 14.65
C ASN A 21 9.78 -26.30 13.60
N TRP A 22 9.84 -25.13 12.97
CA TRP A 22 8.76 -24.57 12.12
C TRP A 22 8.32 -25.47 10.96
N PHE A 23 9.15 -26.43 10.53
CA PHE A 23 8.87 -27.37 9.45
C PHE A 23 8.26 -28.71 9.92
N ASN A 24 8.23 -29.00 11.23
CA ASN A 24 7.81 -30.31 11.76
C ASN A 24 7.04 -30.28 13.10
N TRP A 25 6.88 -29.13 13.76
CA TRP A 25 6.13 -28.95 15.03
C TRP A 25 4.69 -29.51 15.05
N ASP A 26 4.08 -29.71 13.87
CA ASP A 26 2.76 -30.28 13.68
C ASP A 26 2.77 -31.82 13.54
N LEU A 27 3.92 -32.43 13.26
CA LEU A 27 4.05 -33.87 12.98
C LEU A 27 4.19 -34.74 14.24
N ASP A 28 4.66 -34.17 15.36
CA ASP A 28 4.93 -34.91 16.60
C ASP A 28 3.64 -35.35 17.34
N HIS A 29 2.46 -34.96 16.83
CA HIS A 29 1.15 -35.29 17.38
C HIS A 29 0.13 -35.61 16.26
N PRO A 30 -0.82 -36.55 16.48
CA PRO A 30 -1.85 -36.91 15.49
C PRO A 30 -2.93 -35.83 15.25
N SER A 31 -2.86 -34.73 16.00
CA SER A 31 -3.72 -33.56 15.88
C SER A 31 -2.98 -32.31 16.36
N LEU A 32 -3.41 -31.13 15.90
CA LEU A 32 -2.82 -29.84 16.29
C LEU A 32 -2.66 -29.72 17.81
N ASN A 33 -1.46 -29.37 18.28
CA ASN A 33 -1.22 -29.09 19.70
C ASN A 33 -1.76 -27.70 20.08
N GLU A 34 -3.01 -27.69 20.53
CA GLU A 34 -3.77 -26.49 20.89
C GLU A 34 -3.07 -25.64 21.96
N THR A 35 -2.40 -26.27 22.93
CA THR A 35 -1.66 -25.58 24.00
C THR A 35 -0.39 -24.92 23.48
N LEU A 36 0.38 -25.61 22.63
CA LEU A 36 1.58 -25.06 21.98
C LEU A 36 1.23 -23.85 21.12
N VAL A 37 0.19 -23.96 20.29
CA VAL A 37 -0.28 -22.84 19.45
C VAL A 37 -0.78 -21.68 20.30
N ALA A 38 -1.56 -21.95 21.36
CA ALA A 38 -2.05 -20.90 22.27
C ALA A 38 -0.92 -20.19 23.02
N GLY A 39 0.11 -20.92 23.47
CA GLY A 39 1.28 -20.36 24.14
C GLY A 39 2.10 -19.44 23.23
N CYS A 40 2.45 -19.93 22.04
CA CYS A 40 3.17 -19.14 21.03
C CYS A 40 2.37 -17.90 20.60
N ALA A 41 1.05 -18.03 20.38
CA ALA A 41 0.17 -16.91 20.06
C ALA A 41 0.08 -15.88 21.21
N SER A 42 0.10 -16.33 22.47
CA SER A 42 0.10 -15.45 23.64
C SER A 42 1.41 -14.66 23.75
N TYR A 43 2.56 -15.34 23.55
CA TYR A 43 3.86 -14.69 23.51
C TYR A 43 3.96 -13.67 22.38
N ARG A 44 3.64 -14.08 21.14
CA ARG A 44 3.67 -13.21 19.96
C ARG A 44 2.73 -12.01 20.05
N ALA A 45 1.61 -12.12 20.76
CA ALA A 45 0.73 -10.97 21.00
C ALA A 45 1.37 -9.92 21.92
N PHE A 46 2.02 -10.34 23.02
CA PHE A 46 2.76 -9.42 23.89
C PHE A 46 4.02 -8.86 23.20
N ASP A 47 4.74 -9.67 22.43
CA ASP A 47 5.90 -9.30 21.62
C ASP A 47 5.55 -8.19 20.61
N ARG A 48 4.48 -8.40 19.82
CA ARG A 48 3.94 -7.43 18.85
C ARG A 48 3.41 -6.15 19.51
N TYR A 49 2.74 -6.27 20.66
CA TYR A 49 2.28 -5.11 21.44
C TYR A 49 3.44 -4.28 22.02
N LEU A 50 4.42 -4.93 22.66
CA LEU A 50 5.52 -4.24 23.35
C LEU A 50 6.60 -3.71 22.40
N SER A 51 6.65 -4.20 21.16
CA SER A 51 7.45 -3.62 20.06
C SER A 51 6.75 -2.46 19.33
N GLY A 52 5.48 -2.18 19.64
CA GLY A 52 4.68 -1.17 18.94
C GLY A 52 4.23 -1.58 17.53
N ALA A 53 4.46 -2.83 17.13
CA ALA A 53 4.07 -3.32 15.81
C ALA A 53 2.54 -3.32 15.65
N ASP A 54 2.07 -2.66 14.58
CA ASP A 54 0.66 -2.40 14.26
C ASP A 54 -0.13 -1.63 15.35
N LEU A 55 0.57 -0.86 16.21
CA LEU A 55 -0.01 -0.15 17.36
C LEU A 55 -0.15 1.36 17.12
N PHE A 56 -1.06 1.75 16.22
CA PHE A 56 -1.30 3.16 15.84
C PHE A 56 -2.01 4.01 16.91
N LEU A 57 -2.66 3.36 17.88
CA LEU A 57 -3.30 4.00 19.04
C LEU A 57 -3.01 3.17 20.29
N LEU A 58 -2.50 3.80 21.34
CA LEU A 58 -2.28 3.14 22.63
C LEU A 58 -3.62 2.79 23.30
N PRO A 59 -3.79 1.60 23.87
CA PRO A 59 -5.01 1.22 24.58
C PRO A 59 -5.18 2.07 25.84
N ARG A 60 -6.32 2.74 25.96
CA ARG A 60 -6.61 3.71 27.04
C ARG A 60 -7.16 3.04 28.29
N ASN A 61 -7.49 1.75 28.20
CA ASN A 61 -8.05 0.94 29.27
C ASN A 61 -7.76 -0.56 29.04
N ARG A 62 -8.05 -1.38 30.05
CA ARG A 62 -7.79 -2.83 30.04
C ARG A 62 -8.51 -3.57 28.91
N ALA A 63 -9.75 -3.20 28.59
CA ALA A 63 -10.53 -3.90 27.56
C ALA A 63 -9.97 -3.62 26.15
N GLU A 64 -9.49 -2.39 25.89
CA GLU A 64 -8.76 -2.07 24.65
C GLU A 64 -7.46 -2.89 24.54
N LEU A 65 -6.68 -3.00 25.62
CA LEU A 65 -5.45 -3.81 25.65
C LEU A 65 -5.73 -5.30 25.40
N GLU A 66 -6.70 -5.88 26.12
CA GLU A 66 -7.09 -7.28 25.95
C GLU A 66 -7.66 -7.55 24.54
N SER A 67 -8.35 -6.58 23.93
CA SER A 67 -8.82 -6.69 22.54
C SER A 67 -7.68 -6.65 21.52
N ILE A 68 -6.67 -5.79 21.72
CA ILE A 68 -5.48 -5.71 20.84
C ILE A 68 -4.67 -7.00 20.91
N LEU A 69 -4.36 -7.49 22.11
CA LEU A 69 -3.63 -8.74 22.32
C LEU A 69 -4.39 -9.92 21.67
N LYS A 70 -5.70 -10.02 21.93
CA LYS A 70 -6.58 -11.05 21.35
C LYS A 70 -6.59 -11.05 19.82
N ARG A 71 -6.60 -9.87 19.17
CA ARG A 71 -6.47 -9.75 17.71
C ARG A 71 -5.12 -10.29 17.23
N TYR A 72 -4.02 -9.83 17.83
CA TYR A 72 -2.68 -10.32 17.46
C TYR A 72 -2.51 -11.83 17.62
N SER A 73 -3.14 -12.43 18.64
CA SER A 73 -3.17 -13.88 18.81
C SER A 73 -4.01 -14.61 17.76
N TYR A 74 -5.17 -14.06 17.37
CA TYR A 74 -6.00 -14.67 16.33
C TYR A 74 -5.22 -14.83 15.02
N ASP A 75 -4.42 -13.83 14.62
CA ASP A 75 -3.58 -13.92 13.43
C ASP A 75 -2.58 -15.09 13.49
N VAL A 76 -1.97 -15.30 14.66
CA VAL A 76 -1.00 -16.40 14.89
C VAL A 76 -1.71 -17.76 14.94
N ILE A 77 -2.87 -17.85 15.60
CA ILE A 77 -3.69 -19.07 15.69
C ILE A 77 -4.18 -19.48 14.29
N HIS A 78 -4.73 -18.55 13.50
CA HIS A 78 -5.18 -18.81 12.14
C HIS A 78 -4.01 -19.25 11.24
N ASN A 79 -2.84 -18.62 11.37
CA ASN A 79 -1.65 -19.02 10.64
C ASN A 79 -1.19 -20.44 11.01
N ALA A 80 -1.09 -20.77 12.30
CA ALA A 80 -0.69 -22.10 12.75
C ALA A 80 -1.66 -23.18 12.25
N ILE A 81 -2.97 -22.93 12.32
CA ILE A 81 -4.00 -23.84 11.80
C ILE A 81 -3.86 -24.02 10.28
N ALA A 82 -3.71 -22.92 9.52
CA ALA A 82 -3.60 -22.97 8.05
C ALA A 82 -2.30 -23.59 7.53
N LYS A 83 -1.31 -23.80 8.40
CA LYS A 83 0.02 -24.37 8.08
C LYS A 83 0.22 -25.79 8.62
N SER A 84 -0.64 -26.25 9.53
CA SER A 84 -0.60 -27.59 10.10
C SER A 84 -1.12 -28.63 9.11
N ARG A 85 -0.35 -29.71 8.92
CA ARG A 85 -0.82 -30.93 8.24
C ARG A 85 -1.67 -31.79 9.17
N SER A 86 -1.43 -31.70 10.48
CA SER A 86 -2.19 -32.41 11.50
C SER A 86 -3.55 -31.79 11.74
N THR A 87 -4.56 -32.65 11.87
CA THR A 87 -5.97 -32.23 11.91
C THR A 87 -6.30 -31.43 13.18
N LEU A 88 -7.16 -30.41 13.02
CA LEU A 88 -7.74 -29.69 14.16
C LEU A 88 -8.97 -30.45 14.67
N GLN A 89 -8.95 -30.86 15.94
CA GLN A 89 -10.05 -31.60 16.54
C GLN A 89 -11.32 -30.75 16.70
N PRO A 90 -12.52 -31.35 16.73
CA PRO A 90 -13.76 -30.63 17.00
C PRO A 90 -13.68 -29.79 18.28
N GLY A 91 -14.09 -28.51 18.17
CA GLY A 91 -13.96 -27.52 19.25
C GLY A 91 -12.55 -26.98 19.49
N GLY A 92 -11.51 -27.49 18.82
CA GLY A 92 -10.11 -27.16 19.10
C GLY A 92 -9.77 -25.69 18.92
N TYR A 93 -10.30 -25.04 17.89
CA TYR A 93 -10.17 -23.58 17.72
C TYR A 93 -10.65 -22.80 18.96
N SER A 94 -11.76 -23.23 19.57
CA SER A 94 -12.31 -22.60 20.78
C SER A 94 -11.45 -22.88 22.01
N ARG A 95 -10.85 -24.06 22.12
CA ARG A 95 -9.91 -24.42 23.20
C ARG A 95 -8.61 -23.63 23.09
N THR A 96 -7.98 -23.56 21.90
CA THR A 96 -6.79 -22.72 21.65
C THR A 96 -7.03 -21.27 22.06
N ILE A 97 -8.17 -20.67 21.66
CA ILE A 97 -8.55 -19.32 22.08
C ILE A 97 -8.74 -19.23 23.60
N SER A 98 -9.39 -20.21 24.23
CA SER A 98 -9.60 -20.22 25.68
C SER A 98 -8.28 -20.26 26.46
N HIS A 99 -7.30 -21.07 26.02
CA HIS A 99 -5.97 -21.11 26.61
C HIS A 99 -5.23 -19.77 26.47
N THR A 100 -5.28 -19.13 25.29
CA THR A 100 -4.72 -17.78 25.07
C THR A 100 -5.34 -16.72 25.99
N LEU A 101 -6.67 -16.70 26.10
CA LEU A 101 -7.36 -15.73 26.98
C LEU A 101 -7.07 -15.98 28.46
N SER A 102 -6.83 -17.23 28.86
CA SER A 102 -6.36 -17.58 30.20
C SER A 102 -4.93 -17.07 30.48
N SER A 103 -4.03 -17.14 29.49
CA SER A 103 -2.69 -16.54 29.61
C SER A 103 -2.77 -15.03 29.85
N TYR A 104 -3.55 -14.29 29.05
CA TYR A 104 -3.71 -12.85 29.25
C TYR A 104 -4.28 -12.50 30.61
N SER A 105 -5.32 -13.22 31.04
CA SER A 105 -5.97 -13.00 32.32
C SER A 105 -4.96 -13.12 33.47
N SER A 106 -4.12 -14.17 33.46
CA SER A 106 -3.12 -14.39 34.50
C SER A 106 -1.94 -13.41 34.44
N ASN A 107 -1.45 -13.07 33.24
CA ASN A 107 -0.29 -12.19 33.09
C ASN A 107 -0.63 -10.70 33.33
N LEU A 108 -1.81 -10.23 32.92
CA LEU A 108 -2.27 -8.86 33.20
C LEU A 108 -2.66 -8.68 34.67
N GLN A 109 -3.29 -9.67 35.31
CA GLN A 109 -3.59 -9.62 36.76
C GLN A 109 -2.33 -9.54 37.64
N ARG A 110 -1.24 -10.22 37.25
CA ARG A 110 -0.04 -10.33 38.09
C ARG A 110 0.84 -9.09 38.13
N LYS A 111 0.76 -8.18 37.13
CA LYS A 111 1.83 -7.17 36.92
C LYS A 111 1.39 -5.76 36.50
N VAL A 112 0.10 -5.49 36.28
CA VAL A 112 -0.36 -4.12 35.93
C VAL A 112 -0.68 -3.30 37.17
N VAL A 113 0.32 -2.61 37.72
CA VAL A 113 0.12 -1.40 38.53
C VAL A 113 -0.01 -0.22 37.57
N TRP A 114 -1.15 0.48 37.60
CA TRP A 114 -1.55 1.45 36.57
C TRP A 114 -0.72 2.77 36.52
N ALA A 115 0.30 2.92 37.36
CA ALA A 115 1.16 4.10 37.39
C ALA A 115 2.13 4.20 36.20
N ASP A 116 2.67 3.07 35.72
CA ASP A 116 3.80 3.05 34.78
C ASP A 116 3.44 3.57 33.37
N MET A 117 2.16 3.60 32.98
CA MET A 117 1.74 4.05 31.63
C MET A 117 1.97 5.55 31.39
N LEU A 118 2.12 6.37 32.44
CA LEU A 118 2.43 7.81 32.31
C LEU A 118 3.93 8.12 32.26
N ALA A 119 4.80 7.14 32.54
CA ALA A 119 6.26 7.36 32.59
C ALA A 119 6.95 7.27 31.22
N PHE A 120 6.33 6.60 30.24
CA PHE A 120 7.00 6.25 28.98
C PHE A 120 7.18 7.41 27.98
N THR A 121 6.50 8.54 28.19
CA THR A 121 6.61 9.76 27.38
C THR A 121 7.83 10.62 27.69
N ALA A 122 8.59 10.31 28.75
CA ALA A 122 9.59 11.22 29.32
C ALA A 122 11.08 10.86 29.08
N LEU A 123 11.40 9.70 28.48
CA LEU A 123 12.76 9.15 28.52
C LEU A 123 13.38 8.75 27.17
N LEU A 124 13.30 9.62 26.16
CA LEU A 124 13.94 9.39 24.85
C LEU A 124 14.63 10.64 24.26
N ILE A 125 15.30 11.42 25.12
CA ILE A 125 16.21 12.52 24.73
C ILE A 125 17.55 12.38 25.47
N THR A 126 18.48 11.58 24.91
CA THR A 126 19.96 11.78 24.90
C THR A 126 20.73 10.49 24.53
N ALA A 127 21.40 10.51 23.37
CA ALA A 127 22.72 9.89 23.09
C ALA A 127 23.06 10.05 21.60
N VAL A 128 24.25 10.59 21.27
CA VAL A 128 24.75 10.72 19.88
C VAL A 128 26.26 10.50 19.86
N GLY A 129 26.74 9.78 18.83
CA GLY A 129 28.15 9.67 18.47
C GLY A 129 28.65 8.22 18.39
N LEU A 130 29.70 7.90 17.62
CA LEU A 130 30.42 8.69 16.60
C LEU A 130 31.30 7.73 15.76
N GLY A 131 31.54 8.00 14.47
CA GLY A 131 32.48 7.20 13.68
C GLY A 131 32.40 7.40 12.16
N ASP A 132 33.46 7.93 11.56
CA ASP A 132 33.64 8.09 10.10
C ASP A 132 34.60 7.03 9.53
N THR A 133 34.46 6.69 8.24
CA THR A 133 35.51 6.91 7.21
C THR A 133 35.13 6.39 5.80
N LEU A 134 35.43 7.20 4.78
CA LEU A 134 35.90 6.90 3.41
C LEU A 134 35.22 5.79 2.54
N ALA A 135 35.08 5.94 1.21
CA ALA A 135 34.44 6.97 0.37
C ALA A 135 34.44 6.51 -1.11
N SER A 136 33.38 6.76 -1.88
CA SER A 136 33.33 6.54 -3.34
C SER A 136 32.47 7.60 -4.06
N PRO A 137 32.75 8.01 -5.32
CA PRO A 137 32.05 9.13 -5.97
C PRO A 137 30.53 9.03 -6.03
N PHE A 138 29.98 7.81 -6.13
CA PHE A 138 28.52 7.58 -6.17
C PHE A 138 27.83 7.96 -4.83
N GLN A 139 28.57 7.87 -3.73
CA GLN A 139 28.10 8.14 -2.37
C GLN A 139 27.82 9.64 -2.14
N VAL A 140 28.50 10.52 -2.89
CA VAL A 140 28.38 11.98 -2.80
C VAL A 140 27.02 12.47 -3.27
N ALA A 141 26.42 11.85 -4.31
CA ALA A 141 25.07 12.19 -4.77
C ALA A 141 24.01 11.85 -3.71
N LEU A 142 24.14 10.67 -3.09
CA LEU A 142 23.23 10.17 -2.04
C LEU A 142 23.33 10.97 -0.73
N GLN A 143 24.46 11.64 -0.46
CA GLN A 143 24.63 12.58 0.66
C GLN A 143 24.29 14.05 0.33
N ALA A 144 24.22 14.42 -0.96
CA ALA A 144 23.85 15.77 -1.38
C ALA A 144 22.33 16.03 -1.34
N SER A 145 21.51 14.97 -1.45
CA SER A 145 20.07 15.05 -1.17
C SER A 145 19.85 15.55 0.27
N ASN A 146 19.04 16.59 0.44
CA ASN A 146 19.00 17.37 1.68
C ASN A 146 18.32 16.61 2.85
N PRO A 147 19.03 16.25 3.93
CA PRO A 147 18.42 15.62 5.11
C PRO A 147 17.31 16.49 5.73
N ASN A 148 17.51 17.81 5.70
CA ASN A 148 16.62 18.84 6.27
C ASN A 148 15.26 19.04 5.54
N PHE A 149 14.82 18.08 4.72
CA PHE A 149 13.40 17.95 4.35
C PHE A 149 12.67 16.91 5.22
N LEU A 150 13.39 15.91 5.74
CA LEU A 150 12.89 14.86 6.61
C LEU A 150 13.32 15.06 8.08
N ASP A 151 14.46 15.71 8.34
CA ASP A 151 14.88 16.14 9.70
C ASP A 151 14.09 17.34 10.25
N LYS A 152 13.30 18.03 9.41
CA LYS A 152 12.47 19.16 9.84
C LYS A 152 11.25 18.68 10.63
N LYS A 153 11.50 18.25 11.89
CA LYS A 153 10.52 17.96 12.95
C LYS A 153 9.15 17.52 12.43
N TRP A 154 9.10 16.33 11.82
CA TRP A 154 7.91 15.49 11.88
C TRP A 154 7.80 14.94 13.32
N THR A 155 7.54 15.83 14.29
CA THR A 155 7.31 15.49 15.70
C THR A 155 5.95 14.82 15.86
N SER A 156 5.81 14.04 16.93
CA SER A 156 4.54 13.39 17.28
C SER A 156 3.40 14.41 17.36
N GLU A 157 3.61 15.56 18.01
CA GLU A 157 2.67 16.70 18.09
C GLU A 157 2.17 17.19 16.72
N GLY A 158 2.97 17.06 15.66
CA GLY A 158 2.60 17.44 14.28
C GLY A 158 1.95 16.32 13.46
N LEU A 159 2.01 15.07 13.94
CA LEU A 159 1.47 13.88 13.27
C LEU A 159 0.23 13.30 13.98
N GLU A 160 0.11 13.49 15.29
CA GLU A 160 -1.06 13.17 16.13
C GLU A 160 -2.34 13.86 15.63
N ILE A 161 -2.20 14.94 14.85
CA ILE A 161 -3.27 15.75 14.28
C ILE A 161 -3.54 15.41 12.79
N THR A 162 -2.66 14.66 12.11
CA THR A 162 -2.82 14.28 10.68
C THR A 162 -3.30 12.83 10.48
N GLN A 163 -4.40 12.47 11.16
CA GLN A 163 -5.23 11.33 10.75
C GLN A 163 -5.59 11.48 9.26
N GLY A 164 -5.11 10.57 8.40
CA GLY A 164 -5.46 10.53 6.97
C GLY A 164 -4.33 10.65 5.95
N LEU A 165 -3.08 10.91 6.37
CA LEU A 165 -1.96 10.97 5.43
C LEU A 165 -1.39 9.57 5.13
N ILE A 166 -2.03 8.82 4.22
CA ILE A 166 -1.43 7.59 3.67
C ILE A 166 -0.33 7.99 2.68
N VAL A 167 0.91 8.01 3.16
CA VAL A 167 2.10 8.32 2.37
C VAL A 167 2.47 7.09 1.51
N ILE A 168 1.79 6.94 0.37
CA ILE A 168 2.17 5.97 -0.66
C ILE A 168 3.43 6.48 -1.37
N LEU A 169 4.61 6.13 -0.86
CA LEU A 169 5.90 6.37 -1.48
C LEU A 169 6.12 5.42 -2.66
N SER A 170 5.55 5.79 -3.81
CA SER A 170 5.80 5.13 -5.09
C SER A 170 7.19 5.50 -5.65
N ALA A 171 8.01 4.47 -5.96
CA ALA A 171 9.30 4.49 -6.68
C ALA A 171 10.58 4.93 -5.95
N LEU A 172 11.68 4.16 -6.12
CA LEU A 172 13.00 4.50 -5.57
C LEU A 172 14.24 3.79 -6.21
N LEU A 173 14.46 3.93 -7.55
CA LEU A 173 15.65 3.52 -8.38
C LEU A 173 15.54 2.18 -9.16
N VAL A 174 15.90 2.00 -10.45
CA VAL A 174 16.29 2.94 -11.56
C VAL A 174 15.25 2.80 -12.75
N PRO A 175 15.49 2.78 -14.11
CA PRO A 175 14.47 3.31 -15.06
C PRO A 175 13.50 2.35 -15.82
N PRO A 176 13.74 1.82 -17.06
CA PRO A 176 12.60 1.51 -17.95
C PRO A 176 11.92 0.15 -17.68
N THR A 177 10.95 0.11 -16.76
CA THR A 177 9.51 0.20 -17.10
C THR A 177 8.60 0.11 -15.86
N TYR A 178 7.71 1.10 -15.71
CA TYR A 178 6.47 1.14 -14.90
C TYR A 178 6.45 0.56 -13.46
N HIS A 179 6.30 1.47 -12.47
CA HIS A 179 5.72 1.40 -11.09
C HIS A 179 6.35 0.70 -9.85
N ALA A 180 5.77 1.07 -8.69
CA ALA A 180 6.21 0.94 -7.29
C ALA A 180 7.73 0.79 -7.00
N PHE A 181 8.08 -0.02 -6.00
CA PHE A 181 9.35 0.01 -5.26
C PHE A 181 10.48 -0.74 -5.99
N TYR A 182 10.73 -0.40 -7.26
CA TYR A 182 12.06 -0.64 -7.82
C TYR A 182 13.10 0.00 -6.91
N THR A 183 14.14 -0.77 -6.57
CA THR A 183 15.31 -0.28 -5.82
C THR A 183 16.64 -0.50 -6.54
N SER A 184 16.76 -1.57 -7.33
CA SER A 184 18.00 -1.91 -8.03
C SER A 184 18.14 -1.21 -9.39
N ARG A 185 19.40 -1.05 -9.84
CA ARG A 185 19.67 -0.52 -11.19
C ARG A 185 19.27 -1.49 -12.29
N HIS A 186 19.09 -0.94 -13.49
CA HIS A 186 18.96 -1.74 -14.70
C HIS A 186 20.28 -2.40 -15.12
N ASP A 187 20.14 -3.53 -15.79
CA ASP A 187 21.23 -4.36 -16.33
C ASP A 187 21.58 -3.95 -17.79
N ASN A 188 21.53 -2.64 -18.06
CA ASN A 188 21.67 -2.08 -19.42
C ASN A 188 23.12 -1.91 -19.87
N ASP A 189 24.11 -2.01 -18.97
CA ASP A 189 25.54 -2.00 -19.32
C ASP A 189 26.11 -3.43 -19.25
N PRO A 190 26.37 -4.09 -20.40
CA PRO A 190 26.90 -5.45 -20.43
C PRO A 190 28.35 -5.56 -19.89
N LYS A 191 29.04 -4.44 -19.62
CA LYS A 191 30.37 -4.43 -18.98
C LYS A 191 30.28 -4.41 -17.45
N LEU A 192 29.13 -4.05 -16.90
CA LEU A 192 28.86 -3.97 -15.46
C LEU A 192 27.56 -4.72 -15.15
N PRO A 193 27.52 -6.06 -15.28
CA PRO A 193 26.31 -6.84 -14.97
C PRO A 193 25.90 -6.64 -13.51
N ARG A 194 24.59 -6.56 -13.25
CA ARG A 194 24.00 -6.52 -11.91
C ARG A 194 24.25 -7.84 -11.18
N THR A 195 24.42 -7.79 -9.87
CA THR A 195 24.64 -8.99 -9.04
C THR A 195 23.56 -9.16 -7.96
N PRO A 196 23.31 -10.38 -7.45
CA PRO A 196 22.44 -10.60 -6.28
C PRO A 196 22.84 -9.74 -5.09
N ASN A 197 24.14 -9.67 -4.76
CA ASN A 197 24.62 -8.89 -3.63
C ASN A 197 24.32 -7.39 -3.83
N GLU A 198 24.52 -6.85 -5.03
CA GLU A 198 24.18 -5.46 -5.34
C GLU A 198 22.67 -5.17 -5.17
N ILE A 199 21.80 -6.09 -5.62
CA ILE A 199 20.35 -5.99 -5.41
C ILE A 199 20.03 -5.94 -3.91
N TYR A 200 20.62 -6.86 -3.14
CA TYR A 200 20.35 -6.97 -1.70
C TYR A 200 20.92 -5.79 -0.91
N ASP A 201 22.12 -5.32 -1.23
CA ASP A 201 22.76 -4.18 -0.56
C ASP A 201 22.02 -2.87 -0.86
N LEU A 202 21.52 -2.66 -2.08
CA LEU A 202 20.67 -1.52 -2.41
C LEU A 202 19.32 -1.59 -1.67
N ASN A 203 18.67 -2.75 -1.67
CA ASN A 203 17.40 -2.96 -0.97
C ASN A 203 17.55 -2.82 0.56
N ARG A 204 18.65 -3.29 1.15
CA ARG A 204 18.98 -3.10 2.57
C ARG A 204 19.22 -1.62 2.90
N GLN A 205 19.90 -0.86 2.04
CA GLN A 205 20.10 0.59 2.22
C GLN A 205 18.79 1.39 2.15
N VAL A 206 17.94 1.13 1.15
CA VAL A 206 16.62 1.80 1.04
C VAL A 206 15.70 1.41 2.19
N THR A 207 15.67 0.14 2.57
CA THR A 207 14.88 -0.36 3.71
C THR A 207 15.33 0.29 5.02
N ALA A 208 16.64 0.37 5.28
CA ALA A 208 17.15 1.04 6.48
C ALA A 208 16.69 2.50 6.57
N LYS A 209 16.77 3.26 5.47
CA LYS A 209 16.30 4.65 5.42
C LYS A 209 14.79 4.78 5.57
N MET A 210 14.00 3.90 4.96
CA MET A 210 12.54 3.91 5.10
C MET A 210 12.12 3.55 6.55
N LYS A 211 12.81 2.59 7.18
CA LYS A 211 12.61 2.24 8.59
C LYS A 211 12.98 3.39 9.52
N GLU A 212 14.10 4.08 9.26
CA GLU A 212 14.57 5.25 10.01
C GLU A 212 13.61 6.44 9.90
N VAL A 213 13.11 6.74 8.71
CA VAL A 213 12.30 7.93 8.46
C VAL A 213 10.83 7.74 8.83
N PHE A 214 10.26 6.54 8.62
CA PHE A 214 8.81 6.29 8.72
C PHE A 214 8.45 5.27 9.81
N THR A 215 8.97 4.04 9.71
CA THR A 215 8.56 2.93 10.60
C THR A 215 8.93 3.19 12.07
N SER A 216 10.06 3.84 12.33
CA SER A 216 10.49 4.31 13.65
C SER A 216 9.49 5.27 14.33
N LYS A 217 8.60 5.90 13.54
CA LYS A 217 7.58 6.86 13.97
C LYS A 217 6.15 6.28 13.90
N GLY A 218 6.02 4.95 13.75
CA GLY A 218 4.74 4.26 13.62
C GLY A 218 4.07 4.41 12.24
N ILE A 219 4.76 4.96 11.24
CA ILE A 219 4.23 5.09 9.88
C ILE A 219 4.52 3.80 9.10
N ALA A 220 3.47 3.09 8.69
CA ALA A 220 3.59 1.87 7.90
C ALA A 220 4.17 2.16 6.50
N VAL A 221 5.11 1.33 6.06
CA VAL A 221 5.69 1.35 4.71
C VAL A 221 5.33 0.04 4.04
N VAL A 222 4.74 0.10 2.84
CA VAL A 222 4.25 -1.08 2.11
C VAL A 222 4.93 -1.15 0.75
N PRO A 223 6.14 -1.75 0.64
CA PRO A 223 6.80 -1.97 -0.63
C PRO A 223 6.07 -3.02 -1.50
N SER A 224 6.43 -3.06 -2.78
CA SER A 224 6.02 -4.08 -3.76
C SER A 224 7.24 -4.48 -4.59
N LEU A 225 7.41 -5.77 -4.86
CA LEU A 225 8.60 -6.31 -5.52
C LEU A 225 8.54 -6.11 -7.04
N GLY A 226 9.59 -5.50 -7.59
CA GLY A 226 9.70 -5.21 -9.02
C GLY A 226 10.63 -6.14 -9.80
N ASN A 227 10.49 -6.16 -11.14
CA ASN A 227 11.37 -6.89 -12.07
C ASN A 227 12.87 -6.61 -11.86
N ASN A 228 13.24 -5.36 -11.56
CA ASN A 228 14.61 -4.95 -11.29
C ASN A 228 15.16 -5.49 -9.97
N ASP A 229 14.31 -5.96 -9.06
CA ASP A 229 14.73 -6.52 -7.77
C ASP A 229 14.77 -8.06 -7.78
N VAL A 230 14.64 -8.67 -8.97
CA VAL A 230 14.78 -10.11 -9.21
C VAL A 230 16.03 -10.43 -10.03
N TRP A 231 16.67 -11.58 -9.76
CA TRP A 231 17.81 -12.10 -10.52
C TRP A 231 17.70 -13.61 -10.76
N ARG A 232 17.18 -14.00 -11.94
CA ARG A 232 16.98 -15.40 -12.37
C ARG A 232 16.06 -16.18 -11.40
N PRO A 233 15.75 -17.47 -11.66
CA PRO A 233 15.04 -18.30 -10.69
C PRO A 233 15.95 -18.66 -9.51
N ASN A 234 15.87 -17.91 -8.42
CA ASN A 234 16.59 -18.18 -7.17
C ASN A 234 15.72 -17.85 -5.94
N SER A 235 16.24 -18.11 -4.73
CA SER A 235 15.53 -17.96 -3.45
C SER A 235 15.38 -16.50 -2.97
N ILE A 236 15.13 -15.56 -3.89
CA ILE A 236 15.11 -14.11 -3.61
C ILE A 236 14.07 -13.72 -2.57
N THR A 237 12.92 -14.40 -2.55
CA THR A 237 11.83 -14.19 -1.58
C THR A 237 12.26 -14.45 -0.13
N ASN A 238 13.19 -15.38 0.10
CA ASN A 238 13.75 -15.65 1.42
C ASN A 238 14.65 -14.50 1.89
N GLU A 239 15.51 -13.99 1.01
CA GLU A 239 16.38 -12.85 1.31
C GLU A 239 15.54 -11.59 1.56
N PHE A 240 14.60 -11.28 0.66
CA PHE A 240 13.70 -10.15 0.82
C PHE A 240 12.81 -10.26 2.06
N SER A 241 12.47 -11.48 2.54
CA SER A 241 11.76 -11.63 3.81
C SER A 241 12.59 -11.18 5.03
N GLN A 242 13.92 -11.22 4.95
CA GLN A 242 14.81 -10.65 5.97
C GLN A 242 15.04 -9.15 5.76
N ILE A 243 15.11 -8.69 4.50
CA ILE A 243 15.31 -7.27 4.20
C ILE A 243 14.07 -6.47 4.63
N TRP A 244 12.87 -6.92 4.26
CA TRP A 244 11.58 -6.27 4.54
C TRP A 244 10.87 -6.79 5.80
N ASP A 245 11.59 -7.48 6.69
CA ASP A 245 11.08 -7.98 7.99
C ASP A 245 10.32 -6.89 8.80
N ALA A 246 10.82 -5.66 8.74
CA ALA A 246 10.22 -4.49 9.41
C ALA A 246 8.99 -3.89 8.70
N PHE A 247 8.62 -4.38 7.52
CA PHE A 247 7.51 -3.88 6.69
C PHE A 247 6.41 -4.93 6.47
N ILE A 248 6.78 -6.21 6.41
CA ILE A 248 5.84 -7.33 6.24
C ILE A 248 5.32 -7.72 7.64
N PRO A 249 4.01 -7.66 7.92
CA PRO A 249 3.48 -8.12 9.19
C PRO A 249 3.73 -9.63 9.35
N PHE A 250 4.14 -10.08 10.55
CA PHE A 250 4.43 -11.48 10.86
C PHE A 250 3.42 -12.52 10.29
N PRO A 251 2.09 -12.28 10.32
CA PRO A 251 1.11 -13.18 9.69
C PRO A 251 1.37 -13.48 8.20
N HIS A 252 1.95 -12.54 7.45
CA HIS A 252 2.22 -12.66 6.02
C HIS A 252 3.64 -13.13 5.68
N HIS A 253 4.57 -13.27 6.63
CA HIS A 253 5.98 -13.64 6.37
C HIS A 253 6.14 -14.85 5.45
N GLN A 254 5.43 -15.95 5.74
CA GLN A 254 5.51 -17.16 4.90
C GLN A 254 4.73 -17.08 3.58
N VAL A 255 3.75 -16.18 3.48
CA VAL A 255 3.07 -15.89 2.20
C VAL A 255 4.04 -15.13 1.30
N PHE A 256 4.71 -14.12 1.86
CA PHE A 256 5.75 -13.37 1.19
C PHE A 256 6.95 -14.25 0.79
N GLN A 257 7.43 -15.15 1.64
CA GLN A 257 8.51 -16.09 1.30
C GLN A 257 8.14 -17.03 0.13
N ARG A 258 6.84 -17.30 -0.09
CA ARG A 258 6.37 -18.15 -1.20
C ARG A 258 6.04 -17.35 -2.48
N GLY A 259 5.56 -16.11 -2.35
CA GLY A 259 4.98 -15.36 -3.46
C GLY A 259 5.40 -13.89 -3.62
N ALA A 260 6.14 -13.32 -2.66
CA ALA A 260 6.46 -11.89 -2.55
C ALA A 260 5.24 -10.92 -2.47
N TYR A 261 4.05 -11.44 -2.14
CA TYR A 261 2.84 -10.65 -1.89
C TYR A 261 2.40 -10.73 -0.43
N PHE A 262 1.77 -9.65 0.06
CA PHE A 262 1.32 -9.50 1.45
C PHE A 262 0.28 -8.39 1.59
N SER A 263 -0.28 -8.23 2.80
CA SER A 263 -1.14 -7.09 3.11
C SER A 263 -0.82 -6.49 4.48
N VAL A 264 -1.20 -5.23 4.67
CA VAL A 264 -0.96 -4.44 5.89
C VAL A 264 -2.22 -3.66 6.23
N GLU A 265 -2.71 -3.78 7.45
CA GLU A 265 -3.82 -2.95 7.94
C GLU A 265 -3.31 -1.59 8.42
N VAL A 266 -3.01 -0.71 7.44
CA VAL A 266 -2.48 0.65 7.69
C VAL A 266 -3.41 1.51 8.56
N ILE A 267 -4.70 1.17 8.63
CA ILE A 267 -5.59 1.57 9.73
C ILE A 267 -6.32 0.28 10.20
N PRO A 268 -5.97 -0.29 11.36
CA PRO A 268 -6.51 -1.58 11.79
C PRO A 268 -8.03 -1.64 11.83
N ASP A 269 -8.59 -2.76 11.36
CA ASP A 269 -10.04 -3.01 11.22
C ASP A 269 -10.79 -1.99 10.33
N HIS A 270 -10.09 -1.13 9.56
CA HIS A 270 -10.70 -0.08 8.73
C HIS A 270 -10.14 0.07 7.32
N VAL A 271 -8.81 0.07 7.14
CA VAL A 271 -8.13 0.26 5.84
C VAL A 271 -6.95 -0.69 5.72
N ALA A 272 -6.94 -1.50 4.66
CA ALA A 272 -5.83 -2.36 4.27
C ALA A 272 -5.11 -1.85 3.01
N VAL A 273 -3.82 -2.14 2.90
CA VAL A 273 -3.06 -2.03 1.64
C VAL A 273 -2.59 -3.43 1.27
N ILE A 274 -2.77 -3.82 0.01
CA ILE A 274 -2.38 -5.12 -0.53
C ILE A 274 -1.21 -4.89 -1.49
N SER A 275 -0.06 -5.48 -1.19
CA SER A 275 1.11 -5.52 -2.06
C SER A 275 1.01 -6.75 -2.97
N LEU A 276 0.91 -6.52 -4.29
CA LEU A 276 0.78 -7.56 -5.31
C LEU A 276 2.13 -7.79 -6.00
N ASN A 277 2.52 -9.05 -6.15
CA ASN A 277 3.60 -9.43 -7.06
C ASN A 277 3.03 -9.56 -8.48
N THR A 278 2.94 -8.43 -9.20
CA THR A 278 2.41 -8.40 -10.57
C THR A 278 3.37 -8.98 -11.62
N MET A 279 4.59 -9.37 -11.24
CA MET A 279 5.48 -10.13 -12.14
C MET A 279 4.90 -11.51 -12.52
N TYR A 280 3.94 -12.05 -11.76
CA TYR A 280 3.22 -13.27 -12.12
C TYR A 280 2.15 -13.08 -13.22
N PHE A 281 1.82 -11.83 -13.55
CA PHE A 281 0.89 -11.48 -14.63
C PHE A 281 1.56 -10.72 -15.77
N TYR A 282 2.87 -10.48 -15.69
CA TYR A 282 3.60 -9.68 -16.67
C TYR A 282 4.00 -10.51 -17.88
N ASP A 283 3.52 -10.11 -19.05
CA ASP A 283 3.61 -10.88 -20.31
C ASP A 283 5.07 -11.21 -20.71
N SER A 284 6.06 -10.40 -20.32
CA SER A 284 7.47 -10.68 -20.60
C SER A 284 8.10 -11.75 -19.68
N ASN A 285 7.46 -12.10 -18.56
CA ASN A 285 7.96 -13.11 -17.64
C ASN A 285 7.65 -14.54 -18.15
N LYS A 286 8.50 -15.05 -19.05
CA LYS A 286 8.34 -16.40 -19.64
C LYS A 286 8.69 -17.57 -18.69
N VAL A 287 8.74 -17.33 -17.37
CA VAL A 287 8.93 -18.35 -16.32
C VAL A 287 7.59 -18.75 -15.66
N VAL A 288 6.52 -17.97 -15.86
CA VAL A 288 5.15 -18.29 -15.37
C VAL A 288 4.24 -18.75 -16.51
N GLY A 289 3.17 -19.46 -16.17
CA GLY A 289 2.20 -20.04 -17.12
C GLY A 289 1.16 -19.05 -17.65
N GLY A 290 1.24 -17.77 -17.25
CA GLY A 290 0.28 -16.74 -17.67
C GLY A 290 -1.09 -16.85 -17.00
N CYS A 291 -1.16 -17.45 -15.80
CA CYS A 291 -2.38 -17.48 -14.98
C CYS A 291 -3.60 -18.15 -15.67
N GLY A 292 -3.36 -19.15 -16.54
CA GLY A 292 -4.41 -19.91 -17.23
C GLY A 292 -5.31 -20.69 -16.26
N PHE A 293 -6.62 -20.76 -16.53
CA PHE A 293 -7.63 -21.23 -15.56
C PHE A 293 -7.42 -22.68 -15.07
N HIS A 294 -6.85 -23.55 -15.90
CA HIS A 294 -6.61 -24.95 -15.55
C HIS A 294 -5.30 -25.20 -14.78
N ASP A 295 -4.32 -24.28 -14.80
CA ASP A 295 -3.06 -24.44 -14.05
C ASP A 295 -3.15 -23.83 -12.64
N ARG A 296 -3.84 -24.51 -11.74
CA ARG A 296 -4.02 -24.06 -10.35
C ARG A 296 -2.72 -23.94 -9.54
N ASN A 297 -1.59 -24.40 -10.05
CA ASN A 297 -0.29 -24.32 -9.37
C ASN A 297 0.57 -23.16 -9.90
N ASP A 298 0.16 -22.47 -10.97
CA ASP A 298 0.78 -21.24 -11.43
C ASP A 298 0.81 -20.18 -10.30
N PRO A 299 1.94 -19.49 -10.05
CA PRO A 299 2.06 -18.57 -8.93
C PRO A 299 1.13 -17.35 -9.02
N GLY A 300 0.69 -16.98 -10.23
CA GLY A 300 -0.35 -15.97 -10.43
C GLY A 300 -1.71 -16.46 -9.94
N ASN A 301 -2.09 -17.69 -10.30
CA ASN A 301 -3.32 -18.32 -9.79
C ASN A 301 -3.29 -18.46 -8.26
N LEU A 302 -2.15 -18.88 -7.68
CA LEU A 302 -1.99 -18.96 -6.22
C LEU A 302 -2.09 -17.58 -5.54
N GLN A 303 -1.62 -16.51 -6.18
CA GLN A 303 -1.82 -15.14 -5.70
C GLN A 303 -3.29 -14.71 -5.77
N LEU A 304 -4.02 -15.08 -6.83
CA LEU A 304 -5.45 -14.78 -6.96
C LEU A 304 -6.30 -15.51 -5.92
N ASP A 305 -6.03 -16.79 -5.66
CA ASP A 305 -6.70 -17.56 -4.60
C ASP A 305 -6.45 -16.94 -3.21
N TRP A 306 -5.21 -16.56 -2.89
CA TRP A 306 -4.89 -15.84 -1.65
C TRP A 306 -5.59 -14.48 -1.55
N LEU A 307 -5.60 -13.72 -2.66
CA LEU A 307 -6.22 -12.40 -2.75
C LEU A 307 -7.73 -12.50 -2.53
N GLU A 308 -8.39 -13.50 -3.12
CA GLU A 308 -9.83 -13.71 -2.96
C GLU A 308 -10.21 -13.91 -1.49
N VAL A 309 -9.40 -14.65 -0.73
CA VAL A 309 -9.54 -14.81 0.73
C VAL A 309 -9.36 -13.48 1.46
N GLN A 310 -8.38 -12.64 1.08
CA GLN A 310 -8.20 -11.31 1.71
C GLN A 310 -9.42 -10.41 1.44
N LEU A 311 -9.87 -10.34 0.19
CA LEU A 311 -11.01 -9.50 -0.22
C LEU A 311 -12.33 -9.97 0.42
N LYS A 312 -12.53 -11.29 0.57
CA LYS A 312 -13.66 -11.86 1.34
C LYS A 312 -13.56 -11.46 2.83
N SER A 313 -12.38 -11.51 3.44
CA SER A 313 -12.14 -11.08 4.82
C SER A 313 -12.44 -9.58 5.03
N TYR A 314 -11.90 -8.70 4.19
CA TYR A 314 -12.11 -7.26 4.27
C TYR A 314 -13.56 -6.86 4.01
N ARG A 315 -14.25 -7.51 3.07
CA ARG A 315 -15.70 -7.34 2.85
C ARG A 315 -16.51 -7.74 4.07
N ASN A 316 -16.19 -8.89 4.69
CA ASN A 316 -16.85 -9.34 5.93
C ASN A 316 -16.54 -8.46 7.16
N ARG A 317 -15.46 -7.66 7.11
CA ARG A 317 -15.08 -6.69 8.15
C ARG A 317 -15.51 -5.25 7.84
N ASP A 318 -16.12 -5.00 6.67
CA ASP A 318 -16.55 -3.67 6.21
C ASP A 318 -15.39 -2.66 6.06
N MET A 319 -14.22 -3.18 5.66
CA MET A 319 -12.96 -2.45 5.49
C MET A 319 -12.80 -1.93 4.05
N GLN A 320 -12.16 -0.77 3.91
CA GLN A 320 -11.63 -0.33 2.62
C GLN A 320 -10.28 -1.02 2.35
N PHE A 321 -9.91 -1.19 1.09
CA PHE A 321 -8.56 -1.60 0.70
C PHE A 321 -8.03 -0.79 -0.49
N SER A 322 -6.71 -0.79 -0.66
CA SER A 322 -6.01 -0.28 -1.84
C SER A 322 -4.98 -1.30 -2.32
N PHE A 323 -4.74 -1.36 -3.63
CA PHE A 323 -3.63 -2.12 -4.20
C PHE A 323 -2.37 -1.24 -4.31
N VAL A 324 -1.21 -1.86 -4.16
CA VAL A 324 0.10 -1.36 -4.59
C VAL A 324 0.76 -2.47 -5.39
N GLU A 325 1.23 -2.14 -6.59
CA GLU A 325 1.82 -3.08 -7.54
C GLU A 325 3.07 -2.47 -8.18
N ALA A 326 4.05 -3.32 -8.50
CA ALA A 326 5.28 -2.86 -9.15
C ALA A 326 5.07 -2.68 -10.65
N ILE A 327 4.70 -3.73 -11.39
CA ILE A 327 4.33 -3.61 -12.80
C ILE A 327 2.84 -3.29 -12.88
N ASP A 328 2.43 -2.36 -13.75
CA ASP A 328 1.02 -2.12 -14.06
C ASP A 328 0.33 -3.44 -14.44
N LEU A 329 -0.86 -3.70 -13.89
CA LEU A 329 -1.72 -4.76 -14.41
C LEU A 329 -2.14 -4.43 -15.85
N GLU A 330 -1.58 -5.17 -16.82
CA GLU A 330 -2.03 -5.15 -18.23
C GLU A 330 -3.43 -5.77 -18.36
N PHE A 331 -4.46 -4.99 -18.00
CA PHE A 331 -5.86 -5.34 -18.24
C PHE A 331 -6.07 -5.57 -19.74
N ALA A 332 -6.26 -6.83 -20.12
CA ALA A 332 -6.23 -7.33 -21.49
C ALA A 332 -6.94 -6.39 -22.48
N SER A 333 -6.16 -5.59 -23.21
CA SER A 333 -6.72 -4.51 -24.02
C SER A 333 -7.61 -5.09 -25.11
N VAL A 334 -8.81 -4.52 -25.25
CA VAL A 334 -9.59 -4.68 -26.47
C VAL A 334 -8.75 -3.99 -27.55
N LYS A 335 -7.96 -4.79 -28.30
CA LYS A 335 -7.01 -4.30 -29.31
C LYS A 335 -7.75 -3.50 -30.39
N ALA A 336 -7.94 -2.22 -30.12
CA ALA A 336 -8.56 -1.23 -30.99
C ALA A 336 -7.62 -1.05 -32.19
N ARG A 337 -7.80 -1.89 -33.21
CA ARG A 337 -6.95 -1.95 -34.41
C ARG A 337 -7.07 -0.65 -35.21
N SER A 338 -6.30 0.36 -34.80
CA SER A 338 -6.00 1.53 -35.60
C SER A 338 -5.53 1.07 -36.97
N LYS A 339 -6.21 1.53 -38.03
CA LYS A 339 -5.73 1.35 -39.42
C LYS A 339 -4.57 2.30 -39.76
N LYS A 340 -4.06 3.05 -38.77
CA LYS A 340 -2.99 4.06 -38.89
C LYS A 340 -1.88 3.80 -37.87
N GLY A 341 -1.12 2.73 -38.08
CA GLY A 341 0.09 2.41 -37.29
C GLY A 341 -0.16 2.20 -35.78
N PRO A 342 0.93 2.10 -34.98
CA PRO A 342 0.84 2.33 -33.54
C PRO A 342 0.52 3.81 -33.30
N LEU A 343 -0.41 4.06 -32.38
CA LEU A 343 -0.65 5.42 -31.85
C LEU A 343 0.36 5.73 -30.75
N SER A 344 0.56 7.03 -30.47
CA SER A 344 1.25 7.47 -29.26
C SER A 344 0.45 7.08 -28.00
N LEU A 345 1.06 7.04 -26.83
CA LEU A 345 0.33 6.69 -25.59
C LEU A 345 -0.71 7.77 -25.28
N TYR A 346 -0.35 9.04 -25.50
CA TYR A 346 -1.26 10.18 -25.36
C TYR A 346 -2.45 10.12 -26.33
N ASP A 347 -2.22 9.82 -27.61
CA ASP A 347 -3.31 9.73 -28.59
C ASP A 347 -4.18 8.48 -28.38
N THR A 348 -3.60 7.39 -27.87
CA THR A 348 -4.33 6.18 -27.47
C THR A 348 -5.31 6.50 -26.33
N LEU A 349 -4.83 7.14 -25.25
CA LEU A 349 -5.69 7.56 -24.14
C LEU A 349 -6.78 8.54 -24.60
N LEU A 350 -6.45 9.53 -25.45
CA LEU A 350 -7.47 10.45 -25.97
C LEU A 350 -8.53 9.74 -26.83
N ASN A 351 -8.15 8.73 -27.60
CA ASN A 351 -9.07 7.91 -28.39
C ASN A 351 -9.99 7.08 -27.47
N GLU A 352 -9.45 6.41 -26.46
CA GLU A 352 -10.23 5.63 -25.49
C GLU A 352 -11.16 6.52 -24.65
N PHE A 353 -10.67 7.66 -24.17
CA PHE A 353 -11.48 8.65 -23.46
C PHE A 353 -12.62 9.22 -24.33
N SER A 354 -12.45 9.30 -25.65
CA SER A 354 -13.51 9.71 -26.58
C SER A 354 -14.63 8.67 -26.76
N ALA A 355 -14.39 7.41 -26.40
CA ALA A 355 -15.39 6.33 -26.43
C ALA A 355 -16.27 6.27 -25.16
N ILE A 356 -15.95 7.04 -24.12
CA ILE A 356 -16.73 7.10 -22.88
C ILE A 356 -18.06 7.84 -23.15
N PRO A 357 -19.23 7.28 -22.77
CA PRO A 357 -20.53 7.96 -22.95
C PRO A 357 -20.56 9.32 -22.24
N THR A 358 -20.99 10.38 -22.94
CA THR A 358 -20.93 11.76 -22.44
C THR A 358 -22.09 12.17 -21.53
N LYS A 359 -23.14 11.36 -21.44
CA LYS A 359 -24.33 11.62 -20.62
C LYS A 359 -24.24 10.77 -19.34
N PRO A 360 -24.30 11.35 -18.13
CA PRO A 360 -24.11 10.59 -16.88
C PRO A 360 -25.05 9.39 -16.71
N LYS A 361 -26.29 9.49 -17.20
CA LYS A 361 -27.28 8.40 -17.17
C LYS A 361 -26.95 7.21 -18.09
N ASP A 362 -26.03 7.40 -19.04
CA ASP A 362 -25.61 6.40 -20.02
C ASP A 362 -24.22 5.82 -19.65
N VAL A 363 -23.67 6.16 -18.47
CA VAL A 363 -22.40 5.65 -17.93
C VAL A 363 -22.66 4.67 -16.77
N ASN A 364 -22.30 3.40 -16.94
CA ASN A 364 -22.24 2.45 -15.83
C ASN A 364 -20.88 2.54 -15.13
N TYR A 365 -20.81 3.26 -14.01
CA TYR A 365 -19.56 3.38 -13.23
C TYR A 365 -19.02 2.02 -12.73
N SER A 366 -19.82 0.95 -12.69
CA SER A 366 -19.34 -0.40 -12.32
C SER A 366 -18.29 -0.96 -13.30
N ASP A 367 -18.29 -0.50 -14.55
CA ASP A 367 -17.38 -0.99 -15.60
C ASP A 367 -16.01 -0.27 -15.59
N TYR A 368 -15.79 0.65 -14.64
CA TYR A 368 -14.59 1.45 -14.53
C TYR A 368 -13.88 1.24 -13.19
N ALA A 369 -12.55 1.15 -13.25
CA ALA A 369 -11.62 1.26 -12.12
C ALA A 369 -10.63 2.42 -12.40
N VAL A 370 -9.87 2.82 -11.38
CA VAL A 370 -8.88 3.91 -11.49
C VAL A 370 -7.53 3.42 -10.98
N VAL A 371 -6.53 3.45 -11.85
CA VAL A 371 -5.11 3.18 -11.55
C VAL A 371 -4.37 4.52 -11.48
N ASN A 372 -3.46 4.68 -10.51
CA ASN A 372 -2.75 5.94 -10.26
C ASN A 372 -1.24 5.84 -10.57
N THR A 373 -0.91 5.46 -11.81
CA THR A 373 0.40 5.56 -12.49
C THR A 373 1.20 6.78 -12.00
N ALA A 374 2.23 6.55 -11.17
CA ALA A 374 3.04 7.59 -10.54
C ALA A 374 4.47 7.66 -11.13
N PRO A 375 5.05 8.87 -11.32
CA PRO A 375 6.38 9.03 -11.90
C PRO A 375 7.48 8.51 -10.98
N PRO A 376 8.66 8.15 -11.52
CA PRO A 376 9.76 7.61 -10.72
C PRO A 376 10.57 8.69 -9.98
N VAL A 377 11.27 8.29 -8.91
CA VAL A 377 12.35 9.08 -8.25
C VAL A 377 13.65 9.08 -9.10
N VAL A 378 13.57 8.66 -10.37
CA VAL A 378 14.71 8.32 -11.21
C VAL A 378 14.90 9.36 -12.31
N PRO A 379 16.10 9.93 -12.49
CA PRO A 379 16.37 10.95 -13.51
C PRO A 379 16.57 10.36 -14.92
N ASN A 380 15.65 9.48 -15.36
CA ASN A 380 15.65 8.89 -16.70
C ASN A 380 14.29 8.23 -17.01
N PRO A 381 13.55 8.65 -18.07
CA PRO A 381 13.75 9.87 -18.87
C PRO A 381 13.20 11.12 -18.15
N TYR A 382 12.41 10.95 -17.09
CA TYR A 382 11.75 12.04 -16.36
C TYR A 382 12.56 12.52 -15.14
N LEU A 383 12.09 13.56 -14.46
CA LEU A 383 12.75 14.13 -13.28
C LEU A 383 12.31 13.43 -11.97
N PRO A 384 13.21 13.25 -10.98
CA PRO A 384 12.89 12.58 -9.71
C PRO A 384 11.66 13.17 -9.02
N SER A 385 10.68 12.31 -8.76
CA SER A 385 9.35 12.73 -8.30
C SER A 385 8.68 11.76 -7.33
N PHE A 386 7.73 12.29 -6.53
CA PHE A 386 6.82 11.50 -5.70
C PHE A 386 5.43 12.15 -5.63
N ARG A 387 4.44 11.43 -5.10
CA ARG A 387 3.09 11.96 -4.81
C ARG A 387 2.74 11.87 -3.33
N VAL A 388 1.89 12.78 -2.86
CA VAL A 388 1.24 12.71 -1.54
C VAL A 388 -0.26 12.76 -1.77
N PHE A 389 -0.98 11.74 -1.32
CA PHE A 389 -2.44 11.64 -1.44
C PHE A 389 -3.11 12.11 -0.14
N ALA A 390 -4.22 12.84 -0.27
CA ALA A 390 -5.09 13.20 0.85
C ALA A 390 -6.37 12.37 0.80
N TYR A 391 -6.86 11.93 1.96
CA TYR A 391 -8.05 11.11 2.11
C TYR A 391 -9.08 11.79 3.01
N ASN A 392 -10.36 11.56 2.74
CA ASN A 392 -11.45 12.01 3.60
C ASN A 392 -11.51 11.14 4.86
N VAL A 393 -11.25 11.75 6.03
CA VAL A 393 -11.32 11.11 7.35
C VAL A 393 -12.55 11.52 8.16
N THR A 394 -13.49 12.24 7.56
CA THR A 394 -14.67 12.76 8.25
C THR A 394 -15.50 11.60 8.81
N GLY A 395 -15.68 11.58 10.14
CA GLY A 395 -16.46 10.55 10.84
C GLY A 395 -15.67 9.36 11.39
N THR A 396 -14.33 9.34 11.32
CA THR A 396 -13.48 8.32 11.99
C THR A 396 -13.89 8.11 13.45
N GLU A 397 -13.96 9.21 14.21
CA GLU A 397 -14.30 9.20 15.64
C GLU A 397 -15.68 8.59 15.95
N ILE A 398 -16.63 8.66 15.02
CA ILE A 398 -17.98 8.11 15.21
C ILE A 398 -17.97 6.59 14.98
N ARG A 399 -17.27 6.13 13.93
CA ARG A 399 -17.21 4.70 13.56
C ARG A 399 -16.33 3.88 14.50
N ILE A 400 -15.31 4.50 15.11
CA ILE A 400 -14.47 3.87 16.16
C ILE A 400 -15.21 3.74 17.50
N ARG A 401 -16.22 4.57 17.78
CA ARG A 401 -16.90 4.64 19.09
C ARG A 401 -18.26 3.92 19.19
N LYS A 402 -18.79 3.27 18.13
CA LYS A 402 -20.11 2.59 18.18
C LYS A 402 -20.12 1.17 17.58
N GLN A 403 -20.81 0.27 18.28
CA GLN A 403 -21.18 -1.09 17.87
C GLN A 403 -22.39 -1.08 16.89
N PRO A 404 -22.93 -2.25 16.46
CA PRO A 404 -22.29 -3.49 16.04
C PRO A 404 -22.51 -3.70 14.51
N ARG A 405 -22.05 -4.82 13.93
CA ARG A 405 -22.33 -5.15 12.51
C ARG A 405 -23.84 -5.23 12.24
N THR A 406 -24.38 -4.27 11.49
CA THR A 406 -25.75 -4.32 10.98
C THR A 406 -25.84 -5.36 9.87
N THR A 407 -26.52 -6.48 10.12
CA THR A 407 -26.68 -7.60 9.17
C THR A 407 -27.72 -7.30 8.08
N GLY A 408 -27.71 -6.09 7.53
CA GLY A 408 -28.49 -5.75 6.35
C GLY A 408 -27.96 -6.53 5.14
N LYS A 409 -28.84 -7.24 4.44
CA LYS A 409 -28.50 -7.93 3.18
C LYS A 409 -28.26 -6.89 2.08
N ARG A 410 -27.05 -6.31 2.05
CA ARG A 410 -26.59 -5.41 0.99
C ARG A 410 -26.74 -6.11 -0.37
N LYS A 411 -27.41 -5.47 -1.33
CA LYS A 411 -27.61 -6.00 -2.68
C LYS A 411 -26.38 -5.73 -3.53
N HIS A 412 -25.37 -6.60 -3.42
CA HIS A 412 -24.08 -6.44 -4.13
C HIS A 412 -24.02 -7.11 -5.51
N GLY A 413 -25.03 -7.89 -5.89
CA GLY A 413 -25.05 -8.60 -7.17
C GLY A 413 -25.61 -7.71 -8.29
N HIS A 414 -24.73 -7.13 -9.10
CA HIS A 414 -25.10 -6.54 -10.38
C HIS A 414 -24.92 -7.57 -11.50
N HIS A 415 -25.80 -7.55 -12.51
CA HIS A 415 -25.54 -8.24 -13.77
C HIS A 415 -24.29 -7.64 -14.39
N ARG A 416 -23.41 -8.46 -14.97
CA ARG A 416 -22.31 -7.95 -15.79
C ARG A 416 -22.91 -7.16 -16.96
N GLY A 417 -22.24 -6.11 -17.41
CA GLY A 417 -22.72 -5.32 -18.55
C GLY A 417 -22.77 -6.16 -19.82
N ASP A 418 -23.36 -5.60 -20.88
CA ASP A 418 -23.20 -6.17 -22.23
C ASP A 418 -21.75 -5.94 -22.69
N HIS A 419 -20.88 -6.86 -22.31
CA HIS A 419 -19.47 -6.90 -22.72
C HIS A 419 -19.29 -7.63 -24.07
N GLY A 420 -20.36 -7.70 -24.88
CA GLY A 420 -20.43 -8.47 -26.11
C GLY A 420 -20.64 -9.97 -25.89
N ASP A 421 -20.75 -10.71 -27.00
CA ASP A 421 -20.94 -12.15 -26.98
C ASP A 421 -19.74 -12.88 -26.35
N LYS A 422 -19.94 -13.37 -25.12
CA LYS A 422 -18.95 -14.17 -24.37
C LYS A 422 -18.59 -15.44 -25.13
N ASP A 423 -19.55 -16.08 -25.80
CA ASP A 423 -19.31 -17.33 -26.53
C ASP A 423 -18.50 -17.07 -27.81
N ALA A 424 -18.71 -15.93 -28.48
CA ALA A 424 -17.83 -15.50 -29.58
C ALA A 424 -16.40 -15.22 -29.11
N HIS A 425 -16.24 -14.56 -27.96
CA HIS A 425 -14.92 -14.32 -27.38
C HIS A 425 -14.21 -15.61 -26.95
N CYS A 426 -14.92 -16.55 -26.35
CA CYS A 426 -14.34 -17.80 -25.84
C CYS A 426 -14.09 -18.88 -26.90
N ARG A 427 -14.45 -18.63 -28.17
CA ARG A 427 -14.10 -19.48 -29.32
C ARG A 427 -12.70 -19.20 -29.90
N THR A 428 -12.00 -18.15 -29.48
CA THR A 428 -10.63 -17.88 -29.98
C THR A 428 -9.61 -18.62 -29.11
N PRO A 429 -8.58 -19.29 -29.69
CA PRO A 429 -7.60 -20.06 -28.92
C PRO A 429 -6.87 -19.25 -27.84
N GLU A 430 -6.72 -17.95 -28.03
CA GLU A 430 -6.06 -17.02 -27.10
C GLU A 430 -6.91 -16.71 -25.87
N ASN A 431 -8.24 -16.86 -25.94
CA ASN A 431 -9.17 -16.56 -24.86
C ASN A 431 -9.70 -17.82 -24.15
N GLN A 432 -9.76 -18.97 -24.84
CA GLN A 432 -10.42 -20.19 -24.38
C GLN A 432 -9.98 -20.62 -22.97
N GLU A 433 -8.69 -20.58 -22.67
CA GLU A 433 -8.09 -21.01 -21.40
C GLU A 433 -8.05 -19.92 -20.32
N THR A 434 -8.61 -18.73 -20.59
CA THR A 434 -8.53 -17.57 -19.69
C THR A 434 -9.68 -17.51 -18.69
N TRP A 435 -9.44 -16.95 -17.50
CA TRP A 435 -10.46 -16.71 -16.48
C TRP A 435 -11.71 -15.94 -16.99
N LYS A 436 -11.59 -15.12 -18.04
CA LYS A 436 -12.74 -14.44 -18.69
C LYS A 436 -13.83 -15.44 -19.12
N CYS A 437 -13.43 -16.62 -19.55
CA CYS A 437 -14.34 -17.66 -20.03
C CYS A 437 -14.97 -18.49 -18.91
N PHE A 438 -14.25 -18.77 -17.84
CA PHE A 438 -14.73 -19.64 -16.75
C PHE A 438 -15.41 -18.88 -15.59
N LEU A 439 -15.06 -17.62 -15.35
CA LEU A 439 -15.75 -16.80 -14.34
C LEU A 439 -17.19 -16.54 -14.76
N ASN A 440 -18.14 -17.02 -13.94
CA ASN A 440 -19.59 -16.79 -14.09
C ASN A 440 -20.21 -15.99 -12.92
N GLU A 441 -19.47 -15.66 -11.86
CA GLU A 441 -20.00 -14.90 -10.72
C GLU A 441 -20.35 -13.43 -11.05
N THR A 442 -21.34 -12.87 -10.35
CA THR A 442 -21.66 -11.43 -10.41
C THR A 442 -20.52 -10.59 -9.85
N TRP A 443 -20.21 -9.47 -10.51
CA TRP A 443 -19.28 -8.50 -9.93
C TRP A 443 -19.89 -7.81 -8.70
N TYR A 444 -19.09 -7.73 -7.64
CA TYR A 444 -19.44 -7.06 -6.40
C TYR A 444 -19.13 -5.56 -6.50
N SER A 445 -20.08 -4.78 -7.04
CA SER A 445 -20.07 -3.32 -6.90
C SER A 445 -21.05 -2.87 -5.81
N ASP A 446 -20.82 -1.68 -5.28
CA ASP A 446 -21.70 -1.02 -4.32
C ASP A 446 -21.74 0.47 -4.71
N PRO A 447 -22.91 1.07 -5.00
CA PRO A 447 -23.02 2.49 -5.33
C PRO A 447 -22.62 3.40 -4.16
N GLU A 448 -22.62 2.87 -2.93
CA GLU A 448 -22.22 3.60 -1.72
C GLU A 448 -20.73 3.41 -1.36
N SER A 449 -19.90 2.81 -2.22
CA SER A 449 -18.46 2.70 -1.93
C SER A 449 -17.74 4.07 -1.94
N PRO A 450 -16.61 4.21 -1.22
CA PRO A 450 -15.79 5.43 -1.24
C PRO A 450 -15.17 5.78 -2.60
N SER A 451 -15.24 4.89 -3.60
CA SER A 451 -14.81 5.16 -4.98
C SER A 451 -15.94 5.65 -5.90
N ARG A 452 -17.19 5.69 -5.41
CA ARG A 452 -18.37 6.19 -6.14
C ARG A 452 -18.80 7.58 -5.72
N SER A 453 -18.67 7.91 -4.43
CA SER A 453 -19.09 9.17 -3.85
C SER A 453 -18.23 9.52 -2.63
N ASN A 454 -18.02 10.81 -2.41
CA ASN A 454 -17.11 11.31 -1.38
C ASN A 454 -17.62 11.05 0.04
N LYS A 455 -16.90 10.20 0.78
CA LYS A 455 -17.17 9.82 2.17
C LYS A 455 -15.89 9.33 2.86
N LEU A 456 -16.00 8.80 4.07
CA LEU A 456 -14.89 8.20 4.81
C LEU A 456 -14.07 7.23 3.93
N TRP A 457 -12.76 7.45 3.88
CA TRP A 457 -11.75 6.77 3.06
C TRP A 457 -11.76 7.07 1.54
N THR A 458 -12.56 8.02 1.05
CA THR A 458 -12.42 8.51 -0.33
C THR A 458 -11.09 9.28 -0.50
N PRO A 459 -10.27 8.99 -1.52
CA PRO A 459 -9.15 9.86 -1.90
C PRO A 459 -9.67 11.19 -2.46
N LEU A 460 -9.26 12.30 -1.85
CA LEU A 460 -9.69 13.67 -2.19
C LEU A 460 -8.81 14.34 -3.26
N GLY A 461 -7.59 13.85 -3.44
CA GLY A 461 -6.62 14.44 -4.35
C GLY A 461 -5.20 14.02 -4.00
N TYR A 462 -4.25 14.50 -4.80
CA TYR A 462 -2.84 14.38 -4.56
C TYR A 462 -2.09 15.64 -4.99
N ALA A 463 -0.91 15.84 -4.40
CA ALA A 463 0.12 16.75 -4.88
C ALA A 463 1.30 15.93 -5.44
N GLN A 464 1.79 16.30 -6.63
CA GLN A 464 3.00 15.74 -7.23
C GLN A 464 4.17 16.70 -7.00
N TYR A 465 5.25 16.16 -6.44
CA TYR A 465 6.49 16.88 -6.14
C TYR A 465 7.63 16.37 -7.02
N PHE A 466 8.45 17.27 -7.53
CA PHE A 466 9.57 16.96 -8.43
C PHE A 466 10.81 17.83 -8.16
N ILE A 467 11.98 17.40 -8.66
CA ILE A 467 13.22 18.18 -8.64
C ILE A 467 13.43 18.84 -10.03
N PRO A 468 13.03 20.12 -10.24
CA PRO A 468 13.13 20.79 -11.55
C PRO A 468 14.55 21.06 -12.03
N ASP A 469 15.50 21.23 -11.11
CA ASP A 469 16.82 21.79 -11.35
C ASP A 469 17.90 20.82 -10.85
N LEU A 470 17.80 19.57 -11.31
CA LEU A 470 18.72 18.51 -10.92
C LEU A 470 20.08 18.63 -11.63
N GLU A 471 20.11 19.12 -12.87
CA GLU A 471 21.33 19.21 -13.70
C GLU A 471 22.36 20.18 -13.11
N ASN A 472 21.92 21.28 -12.49
CA ASN A 472 22.79 22.25 -11.83
C ASN A 472 23.10 21.89 -10.36
N ALA A 473 22.56 20.78 -9.84
CA ALA A 473 22.64 20.42 -8.44
C ALA A 473 24.07 20.05 -8.03
N ASN A 474 24.55 20.63 -6.92
CA ASN A 474 25.92 20.45 -6.44
C ASN A 474 26.02 20.65 -4.91
N LYS A 475 27.25 20.71 -4.37
CA LYS A 475 27.49 20.79 -2.91
C LYS A 475 26.93 22.07 -2.26
N THR A 476 26.89 23.20 -2.98
CA THR A 476 26.32 24.46 -2.47
C THR A 476 24.87 24.63 -2.93
N HIS A 477 24.58 24.35 -4.21
CA HIS A 477 23.22 24.32 -4.75
C HIS A 477 22.58 22.93 -4.61
N ARG A 478 22.16 22.59 -3.39
CA ARG A 478 21.54 21.27 -3.12
C ARG A 478 20.18 21.12 -3.82
N PRO A 479 19.87 19.94 -4.37
CA PRO A 479 18.60 19.68 -5.04
C PRO A 479 17.44 19.75 -4.05
N LYS A 480 16.28 20.24 -4.51
CA LYS A 480 15.08 20.45 -3.69
C LYS A 480 13.84 19.97 -4.45
N PHE A 481 13.01 19.20 -3.78
CA PHE A 481 11.66 18.91 -4.26
C PHE A 481 10.80 20.18 -4.20
N THR A 482 9.97 20.37 -5.22
CA THR A 482 9.03 21.48 -5.36
C THR A 482 7.70 20.96 -5.90
N LEU A 483 6.60 21.66 -5.63
CA LEU A 483 5.29 21.29 -6.17
C LEU A 483 5.28 21.44 -7.70
N GLU A 484 5.02 20.35 -8.42
CA GLU A 484 4.81 20.38 -9.87
C GLU A 484 3.36 20.77 -10.19
N TYR A 485 2.41 20.04 -9.60
CA TYR A 485 0.98 20.30 -9.63
C TYR A 485 0.25 19.55 -8.50
N LEU A 486 -1.02 19.89 -8.33
CA LEU A 486 -1.98 19.18 -7.50
C LEU A 486 -3.32 19.00 -8.25
N THR A 487 -4.12 18.02 -7.84
CA THR A 487 -5.41 17.72 -8.49
C THR A 487 -6.55 18.61 -7.98
N PHE A 488 -6.51 19.02 -6.71
CA PHE A 488 -7.57 19.80 -6.05
C PHE A 488 -7.87 21.16 -6.74
N PRO A 489 -9.12 21.66 -6.69
CA PRO A 489 -9.41 23.09 -6.86
C PRO A 489 -8.65 23.93 -5.82
N PRO A 490 -8.04 25.08 -6.17
CA PRO A 490 -7.31 25.92 -5.22
C PRO A 490 -8.13 26.35 -4.00
N ARG A 491 -9.46 26.54 -4.18
CA ARG A 491 -10.42 26.87 -3.10
C ARG A 491 -10.51 25.82 -1.99
N LEU A 492 -10.13 24.55 -2.21
CA LEU A 492 -10.14 23.53 -1.17
C LEU A 492 -8.91 23.59 -0.24
N LEU A 493 -7.90 24.40 -0.60
CA LEU A 493 -6.76 24.68 0.26
C LEU A 493 -7.10 25.76 1.31
N HIS A 494 -8.13 26.58 1.06
CA HIS A 494 -8.58 27.70 1.89
C HIS A 494 -10.11 27.78 1.86
N PRO A 495 -10.84 26.83 2.48
CA PRO A 495 -12.30 26.90 2.54
C PRO A 495 -12.75 28.14 3.35
N PRO A 496 -13.95 28.68 3.09
CA PRO A 496 -14.49 29.77 3.89
C PRO A 496 -14.63 29.33 5.36
N THR A 497 -14.02 30.08 6.28
CA THR A 497 -14.23 29.90 7.72
C THR A 497 -15.64 30.33 8.09
N ALA A 498 -16.52 29.36 8.35
CA ALA A 498 -17.77 29.63 9.04
C ALA A 498 -17.45 30.02 10.50
N ASP A 499 -17.94 31.19 10.91
CA ASP A 499 -18.17 31.61 12.30
C ASP A 499 -17.07 31.28 13.33
N GLY A 500 -15.82 31.62 12.98
CA GLY A 500 -14.74 31.82 13.96
C GLY A 500 -14.01 30.58 14.49
N GLU A 501 -14.41 29.35 14.12
CA GLU A 501 -13.67 28.13 14.50
C GLU A 501 -12.38 27.95 13.67
N THR A 502 -11.34 28.74 13.99
CA THR A 502 -10.02 28.67 13.33
C THR A 502 -9.22 27.39 13.65
N ASP A 503 -9.53 26.72 14.74
CA ASP A 503 -8.54 25.91 15.46
C ASP A 503 -8.34 24.49 14.91
N LYS A 504 -9.17 24.03 13.94
CA LYS A 504 -9.10 22.66 13.39
C LYS A 504 -9.35 22.53 11.88
N PHE A 505 -8.93 23.48 11.04
CA PHE A 505 -8.88 23.19 9.60
C PHE A 505 -7.68 22.29 9.24
N HIS A 506 -7.96 21.02 8.95
CA HIS A 506 -6.97 20.05 8.48
C HIS A 506 -6.70 20.25 6.98
N TYR A 507 -5.66 21.03 6.65
CA TYR A 507 -5.20 21.25 5.27
C TYR A 507 -4.88 19.93 4.54
N PRO A 508 -5.46 19.66 3.35
CA PRO A 508 -5.15 18.46 2.56
C PRO A 508 -3.67 18.34 2.17
N ILE A 509 -2.98 19.48 2.02
CA ILE A 509 -1.52 19.59 1.89
C ILE A 509 -1.10 20.77 2.80
N PRO A 510 -0.24 20.57 3.81
CA PRO A 510 0.12 21.64 4.75
C PRO A 510 0.77 22.85 4.04
N PRO A 511 0.41 24.11 4.40
CA PRO A 511 0.82 25.31 3.67
C PRO A 511 2.33 25.49 3.47
N GLN A 512 3.16 25.00 4.40
CA GLN A 512 4.62 25.07 4.28
C GLN A 512 5.20 24.23 3.13
N TYR A 513 4.43 23.29 2.56
CA TYR A 513 4.80 22.49 1.38
C TYR A 513 4.12 22.99 0.08
N LEU A 514 3.42 24.13 0.15
CA LEU A 514 2.83 24.81 -1.01
C LEU A 514 3.72 26.01 -1.44
N PRO A 515 3.75 26.38 -2.74
CA PRO A 515 4.34 27.64 -3.19
C PRO A 515 3.52 28.83 -2.67
N LYS A 516 4.16 30.00 -2.47
CA LYS A 516 3.51 31.21 -1.92
C LYS A 516 2.17 31.58 -2.58
N SER A 517 2.07 31.44 -3.91
CA SER A 517 0.84 31.70 -4.68
C SER A 517 -0.31 30.70 -4.42
N LEU A 518 -0.12 29.72 -3.54
CA LEU A 518 -1.14 28.81 -3.02
C LEU A 518 -1.27 28.90 -1.49
N GLN A 519 -0.50 29.74 -0.80
CA GLN A 519 -0.53 29.92 0.65
C GLN A 519 -1.52 31.00 1.12
N GLU A 520 -1.92 31.92 0.23
CA GLU A 520 -2.86 33.00 0.56
C GLU A 520 -4.30 32.64 0.15
N PRO A 521 -5.34 32.92 0.96
CA PRO A 521 -6.74 32.62 0.62
C PRO A 521 -7.30 33.28 -0.65
N ARG A 522 -6.55 34.18 -1.29
CA ARG A 522 -6.94 34.93 -2.49
C ARG A 522 -6.64 34.19 -3.80
N VAL A 523 -6.35 32.88 -3.78
CA VAL A 523 -6.05 32.12 -5.01
C VAL A 523 -7.26 32.10 -5.94
N THR A 524 -7.10 32.69 -7.12
CA THR A 524 -8.09 32.61 -8.21
C THR A 524 -8.26 31.16 -8.69
N GLU A 525 -9.44 30.84 -9.23
CA GLU A 525 -9.72 29.50 -9.79
C GLU A 525 -8.67 29.06 -10.82
N SER A 526 -8.08 29.98 -11.57
CA SER A 526 -6.95 29.70 -12.47
C SER A 526 -5.60 29.70 -11.74
N SER A 527 -5.13 28.53 -11.30
CA SER A 527 -3.74 28.33 -10.85
C SER A 527 -2.96 27.43 -11.81
N LYS A 528 -1.71 27.81 -12.14
CA LYS A 528 -0.80 26.96 -12.93
C LYS A 528 -0.47 25.62 -12.26
N TYR A 529 -0.66 25.54 -10.93
CA TYR A 529 -0.44 24.33 -10.14
C TYR A 529 -1.68 23.46 -10.01
N ALA A 530 -2.86 23.90 -10.47
CA ALA A 530 -4.12 23.16 -10.38
C ALA A 530 -4.71 22.90 -11.79
N PRO A 531 -4.08 22.02 -12.59
CA PRO A 531 -4.41 21.85 -14.01
C PRO A 531 -5.76 21.18 -14.28
N TYR A 532 -6.32 20.45 -13.31
CA TYR A 532 -7.52 19.61 -13.47
C TYR A 532 -8.70 20.04 -12.57
N GLN A 533 -8.42 20.48 -11.34
CA GLN A 533 -9.42 20.97 -10.37
C GLN A 533 -10.52 19.94 -10.05
N MET A 534 -10.09 18.69 -9.80
CA MET A 534 -10.97 17.58 -9.45
C MET A 534 -11.41 17.68 -7.99
N VAL A 535 -12.71 17.71 -7.73
CA VAL A 535 -13.28 17.87 -6.39
C VAL A 535 -12.95 16.72 -5.44
N ASP A 536 -12.74 15.52 -6.00
CA ASP A 536 -12.17 14.34 -5.37
C ASP A 536 -11.56 13.43 -6.46
N LEU A 537 -11.05 12.25 -6.07
CA LEU A 537 -10.53 11.23 -6.97
C LEU A 537 -11.48 10.02 -7.09
N THR A 538 -12.79 10.22 -6.95
CA THR A 538 -13.79 9.18 -7.22
C THR A 538 -13.86 8.86 -8.72
N ILE A 539 -14.39 7.68 -9.04
CA ILE A 539 -14.52 7.20 -10.42
C ILE A 539 -15.39 8.16 -11.29
N PRO A 540 -16.50 8.75 -10.81
CA PRO A 540 -17.18 9.83 -11.53
C PRO A 540 -16.31 11.04 -11.85
N SER A 541 -15.48 11.54 -10.92
CA SER A 541 -14.58 12.68 -11.18
C SER A 541 -13.48 12.36 -12.19
N TRP A 542 -12.94 11.14 -12.18
CA TRP A 542 -12.00 10.68 -13.22
C TRP A 542 -12.67 10.53 -14.59
N VAL A 543 -13.89 9.99 -14.63
CA VAL A 543 -14.70 9.89 -15.86
C VAL A 543 -15.02 11.29 -16.41
N GLU A 544 -15.34 12.27 -15.57
CA GLU A 544 -15.60 13.65 -16.01
C GLU A 544 -14.33 14.31 -16.62
N LEU A 545 -13.16 14.08 -16.02
CA LEU A 545 -11.88 14.54 -16.59
C LEU A 545 -11.58 13.84 -17.92
N ALA A 546 -11.81 12.52 -18.00
CA ALA A 546 -11.63 11.75 -19.23
C ALA A 546 -12.57 12.23 -20.34
N GLN A 547 -13.87 12.43 -20.07
CA GLN A 547 -14.83 12.99 -21.03
C GLN A 547 -14.38 14.36 -21.58
N LYS A 548 -13.91 15.27 -20.71
CA LYS A 548 -13.37 16.59 -21.13
C LYS A 548 -12.12 16.45 -22.00
N LEU A 549 -11.24 15.50 -21.70
CA LEU A 549 -10.07 15.20 -22.53
C LEU A 549 -10.48 14.56 -23.86
N GLY A 550 -11.42 13.62 -23.88
CA GLY A 550 -11.94 12.94 -25.07
C GLY A 550 -12.63 13.87 -26.05
N ALA A 551 -13.53 14.75 -25.57
CA ALA A 551 -14.21 15.75 -26.40
C ALA A 551 -13.24 16.75 -27.06
N GLY A 552 -12.17 17.14 -26.36
CA GLY A 552 -11.06 17.90 -26.95
C GLY A 552 -11.30 19.39 -27.20
N GLU A 553 -12.44 19.92 -26.74
CA GLU A 553 -12.80 21.34 -26.83
C GLU A 553 -11.78 22.23 -26.07
N ASP A 554 -11.41 21.84 -24.83
CA ASP A 554 -10.36 22.54 -24.07
C ASP A 554 -8.95 22.10 -24.51
N LYS A 555 -8.44 22.80 -25.53
CA LYS A 555 -7.05 22.71 -26.00
C LYS A 555 -6.02 23.06 -24.91
N LYS A 556 -6.36 23.88 -23.90
CA LYS A 556 -5.47 24.20 -22.78
C LYS A 556 -5.40 23.02 -21.80
N LEU A 557 -6.53 22.38 -21.49
CA LEU A 557 -6.56 21.15 -20.69
C LEU A 557 -5.76 20.03 -21.34
N ARG A 558 -5.99 19.74 -22.63
CA ARG A 558 -5.18 18.75 -23.39
C ARG A 558 -3.68 19.07 -23.34
N LYS A 559 -3.28 20.34 -23.58
CA LYS A 559 -1.86 20.76 -23.49
C LYS A 559 -1.28 20.61 -22.08
N ARG A 560 -2.05 20.90 -21.02
CA ARG A 560 -1.63 20.66 -19.63
C ARG A 560 -1.49 19.16 -19.36
N PHE A 561 -2.47 18.36 -19.76
CA PHE A 561 -2.45 16.90 -19.57
C PHE A 561 -1.22 16.26 -20.21
N ARG A 562 -0.94 16.54 -21.50
CA ARG A 562 0.29 16.06 -22.15
C ARG A 562 1.54 16.51 -21.39
N LYS A 563 1.61 17.78 -20.95
CA LYS A 563 2.77 18.25 -20.19
C LYS A 563 3.02 17.43 -18.92
N TYR A 564 2.01 17.24 -18.07
CA TYR A 564 2.19 16.54 -16.79
C TYR A 564 2.34 15.02 -16.93
N MET A 565 1.88 14.45 -18.05
CA MET A 565 2.07 13.04 -18.41
C MET A 565 3.55 12.71 -18.68
N TYR A 566 4.26 13.57 -19.42
CA TYR A 566 5.71 13.41 -19.73
C TYR A 566 6.60 14.32 -18.87
N MET A 567 6.09 14.87 -17.77
CA MET A 567 6.80 15.82 -16.87
C MET A 567 7.41 17.06 -17.55
N GLY A 568 6.89 17.44 -18.73
CA GLY A 568 7.42 18.51 -19.57
C GLY A 568 8.53 18.10 -20.54
N GLY A 569 8.98 16.84 -20.51
CA GLY A 569 9.80 16.23 -21.55
C GLY A 569 8.97 15.84 -22.78
N GLU A 570 9.63 15.19 -23.73
CA GLU A 570 9.00 14.62 -24.92
C GLU A 570 8.52 13.16 -24.68
N GLU A 571 7.82 12.63 -25.66
CA GLU A 571 7.35 11.24 -25.69
C GLU A 571 8.40 10.39 -26.41
N GLY A 572 8.88 9.32 -25.74
CA GLY A 572 10.03 8.51 -26.16
C GLY A 572 9.67 7.17 -26.79
#